data_AF-A0A952P892-F1
#
_entry.id   AF-A0A952P892-F1
#
_cell.length_a   1.000
_cell.length_b   1.000
_cell.length_c   1.000
_cell.angle_alpha   90.00
_cell.angle_beta   90.00
_cell.angle_gamma   90.00
#
_symmetry.space_group_name_H-M   'P 1'
#
loop_
_entity.id
_entity.type
_entity.pdbx_description
1 polymer ?
#
loop_
_entity_poly.entity_id
_entity_poly.type
_entity_poly.pdbx_seq_one_letter_code
_entity_poly.pdbx_strand_id
1 'polypeptide(L)'
;MKKYIFFSILITLFLIFVVFLKYGRSYYMPVYQKVKGMETVESILDKLEGDVFSRLKLNLQNAGFSEFPKELLIIAFKKERLLEVYGFNNSKPKLIKKYPFLGYSGKLGPKIKEGDKQIPEGIYKIEYLNPNSSYYLSLKINYPNEFDVSKSQFDDIKNMGGDIFIHGKSHTIGCIPVGDDAIEEIFVMVQKAFDKDVKVIISPQDLRTNKIYPDIRSIDWESELYDKIKTELNLYFNN
;
A
#
# COMPACT_ATOMS: atom_id res chain seq x y z
N MET A 1 -26.97 -26.38 36.91
CA MET A 1 -25.49 -26.15 36.79
C MET A 1 -24.91 -26.66 35.47
N LYS A 2 -25.04 -27.96 35.12
CA LYS A 2 -24.47 -28.52 33.86
C LYS A 2 -24.93 -27.85 32.55
N LYS A 3 -26.21 -27.45 32.43
CA LYS A 3 -26.72 -26.74 31.25
C LYS A 3 -26.08 -25.35 31.03
N TYR A 4 -25.83 -24.62 32.11
CA TYR A 4 -25.17 -23.30 32.05
C TYR A 4 -23.69 -23.43 31.65
N ILE A 5 -23.01 -24.46 32.15
CA ILE A 5 -21.61 -24.76 31.76
C ILE A 5 -21.55 -25.10 30.27
N PHE A 6 -22.45 -25.94 29.77
CA PHE A 6 -22.51 -26.29 28.35
C PHE A 6 -22.76 -25.06 27.45
N PHE A 7 -23.72 -24.21 27.82
CA PHE A 7 -24.02 -22.99 27.06
C PHE A 7 -22.85 -21.99 27.07
N SER A 8 -22.18 -21.84 28.22
CA SER A 8 -20.97 -21.04 28.34
C SER A 8 -19.86 -21.54 27.40
N ILE A 9 -19.63 -22.85 27.34
CA ILE A 9 -18.62 -23.44 26.44
C ILE A 9 -18.96 -23.15 24.98
N LEU A 10 -20.24 -23.29 24.59
CA LEU A 10 -20.67 -23.02 23.21
C LEU A 10 -20.44 -21.55 22.82
N ILE A 11 -20.78 -20.61 23.71
CA ILE A 11 -20.52 -19.18 23.50
C ILE A 11 -19.03 -18.91 23.38
N THR A 12 -18.21 -19.48 24.27
CA THR A 12 -16.75 -19.31 24.22
C THR A 12 -16.18 -19.85 22.90
N LEU A 13 -16.60 -21.04 22.46
CA LEU A 13 -16.18 -21.60 21.18
C LEU A 13 -16.62 -20.74 19.99
N PHE A 14 -17.85 -20.21 20.02
CA PHE A 14 -18.33 -19.29 18.99
C PHE A 14 -17.49 -18.00 18.95
N LEU A 15 -17.19 -17.41 20.12
CA LEU A 15 -16.32 -16.23 20.20
C LEU A 15 -14.91 -16.51 19.68
N ILE A 16 -14.31 -17.64 20.06
CA ILE A 16 -13.01 -18.08 19.54
C ILE A 16 -13.07 -18.24 18.02
N PHE A 17 -14.13 -18.84 17.50
CA PHE A 17 -14.32 -19.01 16.06
C PHE A 17 -14.46 -17.67 15.34
N VAL A 18 -15.22 -16.71 15.87
CA VAL A 18 -15.33 -15.35 15.31
C VAL A 18 -13.97 -14.64 15.32
N VAL A 19 -13.20 -14.76 16.40
CA VAL A 19 -11.83 -14.23 16.49
C VAL A 19 -10.92 -14.91 15.46
N PHE A 20 -11.00 -16.23 15.30
CA PHE A 20 -10.23 -16.97 14.31
C PHE A 20 -10.58 -16.55 12.87
N LEU A 21 -11.86 -16.33 12.55
CA LEU A 21 -12.26 -15.81 11.24
C LEU A 21 -11.74 -14.38 11.00
N LYS A 22 -11.63 -13.55 12.04
CA LYS A 22 -11.18 -12.16 11.91
C LYS A 22 -9.65 -12.04 11.79
N TYR A 23 -8.90 -12.79 12.59
CA TYR A 23 -7.44 -12.64 12.72
C TYR A 23 -6.64 -13.81 12.12
N GLY A 24 -7.27 -14.95 11.87
CA GLY A 24 -6.63 -16.16 11.36
C GLY A 24 -6.63 -16.30 9.84
N ARG A 25 -6.87 -15.21 9.08
CA ARG A 25 -7.00 -15.24 7.61
C ARG A 25 -5.82 -15.92 6.92
N SER A 26 -4.60 -15.65 7.36
CA SER A 26 -3.39 -16.29 6.82
C SER A 26 -3.42 -17.83 6.93
N TYR A 27 -4.14 -18.40 7.90
CA TYR A 27 -4.21 -19.84 8.12
C TYR A 27 -5.32 -20.50 7.30
N TYR A 28 -6.53 -19.93 7.27
CA TYR A 28 -7.67 -20.58 6.60
C TYR A 28 -7.80 -20.20 5.12
N MET A 29 -7.28 -19.04 4.68
CA MET A 29 -7.48 -18.57 3.30
C MET A 29 -6.88 -19.50 2.24
N PRO A 30 -5.70 -20.11 2.43
CA PRO A 30 -5.17 -21.09 1.47
C PRO A 30 -6.10 -22.30 1.27
N VAL A 31 -6.73 -22.77 2.36
CA VAL A 31 -7.70 -23.88 2.31
C VAL A 31 -9.00 -23.42 1.63
N TYR A 32 -9.50 -22.24 1.97
CA TYR A 32 -10.69 -21.67 1.35
C TYR A 32 -10.53 -21.51 -0.16
N GLN A 33 -9.40 -20.96 -0.64
CA GLN A 33 -9.11 -20.79 -2.06
C GLN A 33 -9.04 -22.12 -2.82
N LYS A 34 -8.55 -23.19 -2.17
CA LYS A 34 -8.53 -24.54 -2.75
C LYS A 34 -9.94 -25.10 -2.98
N VAL A 35 -10.92 -24.70 -2.18
CA VAL A 35 -12.32 -25.17 -2.27
C VAL A 35 -13.16 -24.28 -3.18
N LYS A 36 -13.06 -22.96 -3.02
CA LYS A 36 -13.93 -21.96 -3.68
C LYS A 36 -13.37 -21.44 -5.01
N GLY A 37 -12.09 -21.66 -5.29
CA GLY A 37 -11.36 -21.04 -6.38
C GLY A 37 -10.70 -19.72 -5.98
N MET A 38 -9.78 -19.24 -6.81
CA MET A 38 -9.13 -17.94 -6.66
C MET A 38 -10.01 -16.85 -7.26
N GLU A 39 -10.01 -15.68 -6.63
CA GLU A 39 -10.66 -14.48 -7.16
C GLU A 39 -9.81 -13.89 -8.31
N THR A 40 -10.46 -13.28 -9.29
CA THR A 40 -9.79 -12.48 -10.33
C THR A 40 -9.90 -11.00 -9.98
N VAL A 41 -9.14 -10.15 -10.66
CA VAL A 41 -9.32 -8.69 -10.51
C VAL A 41 -10.74 -8.28 -10.91
N GLU A 42 -11.26 -8.87 -12.00
CA GLU A 42 -12.62 -8.61 -12.49
C GLU A 42 -13.68 -8.98 -11.45
N SER A 43 -13.58 -10.17 -10.83
CA SER A 43 -14.56 -10.58 -9.82
C SER A 43 -14.53 -9.72 -8.56
N ILE A 44 -13.41 -9.05 -8.27
CA ILE A 44 -13.32 -8.06 -7.20
C ILE A 44 -13.98 -6.73 -7.64
N LEU A 45 -13.77 -6.28 -8.87
CA LEU A 45 -14.42 -5.08 -9.40
C LEU A 45 -15.95 -5.23 -9.39
N ASP A 46 -16.48 -6.36 -9.86
CA ASP A 46 -17.92 -6.66 -9.87
C ASP A 46 -18.55 -6.51 -8.48
N LYS A 47 -17.80 -6.84 -7.42
CA LYS A 47 -18.27 -6.78 -6.03
C LYS A 47 -18.16 -5.39 -5.43
N LEU A 48 -17.11 -4.64 -5.77
CA LEU A 48 -16.69 -3.47 -5.01
C LEU A 48 -16.89 -2.15 -5.75
N GLU A 49 -16.87 -2.12 -7.08
CA GLU A 49 -16.76 -0.87 -7.85
C GLU A 49 -17.87 0.13 -7.54
N GLY A 50 -19.12 -0.32 -7.48
CA GLY A 50 -20.27 0.55 -7.18
C GLY A 50 -20.26 1.10 -5.75
N ASP A 51 -19.89 0.29 -4.78
CA ASP A 51 -19.75 0.70 -3.38
C ASP A 51 -18.58 1.70 -3.21
N VAL A 52 -17.41 1.35 -3.76
CA VAL A 52 -16.22 2.20 -3.75
C VAL A 52 -16.51 3.55 -4.42
N PHE A 53 -17.19 3.55 -5.56
CA PHE A 53 -17.57 4.79 -6.23
C PHE A 53 -18.48 5.65 -5.35
N SER A 54 -19.44 5.01 -4.66
CA SER A 54 -20.34 5.71 -3.73
C SER A 54 -19.59 6.33 -2.55
N ARG A 55 -18.64 5.61 -1.94
CA ARG A 55 -17.80 6.11 -0.85
C ARG A 55 -16.84 7.22 -1.28
N LEU A 56 -16.34 7.16 -2.51
CA LEU A 56 -15.41 8.16 -3.06
C LEU A 56 -16.09 9.33 -3.75
N LYS A 57 -17.41 9.30 -3.98
CA LYS A 57 -18.15 10.28 -4.78
C LYS A 57 -17.80 11.73 -4.45
N LEU A 58 -17.85 12.13 -3.17
CA LEU A 58 -17.54 13.50 -2.75
C LEU A 58 -16.06 13.84 -2.96
N ASN A 59 -15.16 12.91 -2.69
CA ASN A 59 -13.72 13.08 -2.89
C ASN A 59 -13.38 13.30 -4.37
N LEU A 60 -13.96 12.47 -5.25
CA LEU A 60 -13.81 12.59 -6.70
C LEU A 60 -14.37 13.92 -7.21
N GLN A 61 -15.57 14.30 -6.79
CA GLN A 61 -16.20 15.57 -7.18
C GLN A 61 -15.37 16.78 -6.76
N ASN A 62 -14.89 16.81 -5.51
CA ASN A 62 -14.03 17.88 -5.00
C ASN A 62 -12.69 17.95 -5.75
N ALA A 63 -12.17 16.80 -6.20
CA ALA A 63 -10.97 16.72 -7.02
C ALA A 63 -11.23 17.04 -8.51
N GLY A 64 -12.48 17.24 -8.92
CA GLY A 64 -12.87 17.59 -10.29
C GLY A 64 -13.10 16.40 -11.22
N PHE A 65 -13.47 15.23 -10.68
CA PHE A 65 -13.74 14.01 -11.43
C PHE A 65 -15.21 13.58 -11.30
N SER A 66 -15.82 13.23 -12.44
CA SER A 66 -17.16 12.62 -12.51
C SER A 66 -17.11 11.08 -12.51
N GLU A 67 -15.95 10.50 -12.79
CA GLU A 67 -15.67 9.06 -12.85
C GLU A 67 -14.29 8.76 -12.23
N PHE A 68 -13.88 7.50 -12.17
CA PHE A 68 -12.51 7.18 -11.76
C PHE A 68 -11.49 7.70 -12.78
N PRO A 69 -10.45 8.45 -12.36
CA PRO A 69 -9.42 8.93 -13.27
C PRO A 69 -8.64 7.76 -13.88
N LYS A 70 -8.22 7.94 -15.14
CA LYS A 70 -7.45 6.94 -15.89
C LYS A 70 -5.95 7.02 -15.66
N GLU A 71 -5.48 8.05 -14.95
CA GLU A 71 -4.10 8.23 -14.57
C GLU A 71 -4.06 8.63 -13.09
N LEU A 72 -3.15 8.00 -12.35
CA LEU A 72 -3.02 8.14 -10.90
C LEU A 72 -1.56 8.32 -10.49
N LEU A 73 -1.38 9.03 -9.38
CA LEU A 73 -0.13 9.10 -8.64
C LEU A 73 -0.41 8.77 -7.18
N ILE A 74 0.37 7.85 -6.63
CA ILE A 74 0.35 7.51 -5.21
C ILE A 74 1.60 8.08 -4.55
N ILE A 75 1.45 8.74 -3.41
CA ILE A 75 2.58 9.26 -2.63
C ILE A 75 2.42 8.79 -1.19
N ALA A 76 3.43 8.13 -0.66
CA ALA A 76 3.46 7.64 0.70
C ALA A 76 4.55 8.37 1.48
N PHE A 77 4.20 8.93 2.63
CA PHE A 77 5.11 9.64 3.52
C PHE A 77 5.31 8.86 4.81
N LYS A 78 6.52 8.38 5.04
CA LYS A 78 6.82 7.47 6.16
C LYS A 78 6.70 8.14 7.52
N LYS A 79 7.25 9.35 7.68
CA LYS A 79 7.19 10.11 8.94
C LYS A 79 5.76 10.47 9.33
N GLU A 80 4.98 10.95 8.36
CA GLU A 80 3.58 11.35 8.52
C GLU A 80 2.63 10.14 8.59
N ARG A 81 3.12 8.94 8.22
CA ARG A 81 2.34 7.70 8.15
C ARG A 81 1.08 7.87 7.33
N LEU A 82 1.25 8.41 6.13
CA LEU A 82 0.15 8.88 5.29
C LEU A 82 0.39 8.50 3.83
N LEU A 83 -0.63 7.96 3.18
CA LEU A 83 -0.67 7.68 1.75
C LEU A 83 -1.67 8.61 1.09
N GLU A 84 -1.25 9.34 0.07
CA GLU A 84 -2.07 10.25 -0.72
C GLU A 84 -2.29 9.64 -2.11
N VAL A 85 -3.53 9.68 -2.60
CA VAL A 85 -3.87 9.29 -3.98
C VAL A 85 -4.32 10.52 -4.75
N TYR A 86 -3.67 10.75 -5.88
CA TYR A 86 -3.93 11.84 -6.81
C TYR A 86 -4.44 11.29 -8.13
N GLY A 87 -5.40 11.98 -8.74
CA GLY A 87 -5.84 11.75 -10.11
C GLY A 87 -5.40 12.88 -11.04
N PHE A 88 -5.37 12.58 -12.33
CA PHE A 88 -5.07 13.55 -13.38
C PHE A 88 -6.27 13.70 -14.32
N ASN A 89 -6.68 14.95 -14.55
CA ASN A 89 -7.58 15.32 -15.66
C ASN A 89 -6.83 16.01 -16.81
N ASN A 90 -5.67 16.60 -16.49
CA ASN A 90 -4.69 17.26 -17.34
C ASN A 90 -3.31 17.01 -16.69
N SER A 91 -2.29 17.83 -16.97
CA SER A 91 -0.93 17.66 -16.43
C SER A 91 -0.77 17.93 -14.92
N LYS A 92 -1.77 18.50 -14.24
CA LYS A 92 -1.66 18.84 -12.80
C LYS A 92 -2.39 17.80 -11.93
N PRO A 93 -1.72 17.24 -10.89
CA PRO A 93 -2.34 16.26 -10.00
C PRO A 93 -3.43 16.91 -9.13
N LYS A 94 -4.51 16.18 -8.89
CA LYS A 94 -5.61 16.57 -8.00
C LYS A 94 -5.75 15.56 -6.88
N LEU A 95 -5.61 16.00 -5.63
CA LEU A 95 -5.72 15.12 -4.47
C LEU A 95 -7.14 14.56 -4.40
N ILE A 96 -7.28 13.23 -4.46
CA ILE A 96 -8.55 12.55 -4.28
C ILE A 96 -8.76 12.30 -2.79
N LYS A 97 -7.84 11.55 -2.16
CA LYS A 97 -7.99 11.16 -0.75
C LYS A 97 -6.65 10.84 -0.10
N LYS A 98 -6.62 10.96 1.23
CA LYS A 98 -5.50 10.60 2.10
C LYS A 98 -5.89 9.43 2.98
N TYR A 99 -4.96 8.49 3.19
CA TYR A 99 -5.16 7.27 3.95
C TYR A 99 -4.06 7.13 5.00
N PRO A 100 -4.38 7.03 6.29
CA PRO A 100 -3.37 6.78 7.31
C PRO A 100 -2.80 5.37 7.16
N PHE A 101 -1.53 5.18 7.49
CA PHE A 101 -0.99 3.84 7.68
C PHE A 101 -1.56 3.26 8.98
N LEU A 102 -2.07 2.05 8.94
CA LEU A 102 -2.58 1.35 10.14
C LEU A 102 -1.50 0.59 10.91
N GLY A 103 -0.30 0.55 10.36
CA GLY A 103 0.88 -0.10 10.93
C GLY A 103 2.14 0.46 10.29
N TYR A 104 3.25 0.41 11.02
CA TYR A 104 4.53 0.92 10.56
C TYR A 104 5.66 0.06 11.12
N SER A 105 6.59 -0.34 10.25
CA SER A 105 7.79 -1.07 10.64
C SER A 105 9.03 -0.33 10.18
N GLY A 106 10.12 -0.50 10.94
CA GLY A 106 11.39 0.16 10.66
C GLY A 106 11.45 1.61 11.16
N LYS A 107 12.29 2.40 10.50
CA LYS A 107 12.60 3.82 10.76
C LYS A 107 12.68 4.57 9.43
N LEU A 108 12.93 5.88 9.47
CA LEU A 108 13.26 6.62 8.24
C LEU A 108 14.53 6.02 7.62
N GLY A 109 14.52 5.93 6.29
CA GLY A 109 15.56 5.36 5.45
C GLY A 109 15.10 4.28 4.50
N PRO A 110 15.82 4.07 3.39
CA PRO A 110 15.46 3.07 2.42
C PRO A 110 15.56 1.67 3.02
N LYS A 111 14.88 0.74 2.36
CA LYS A 111 15.10 -0.68 2.56
C LYS A 111 16.41 -1.03 1.85
N ILE A 112 17.32 -1.71 2.56
CA ILE A 112 18.64 -2.05 2.03
C ILE A 112 18.83 -3.55 1.89
N LYS A 113 18.21 -4.38 2.74
CA LYS A 113 18.37 -5.84 2.70
C LYS A 113 17.12 -6.60 3.11
N GLU A 114 17.04 -7.87 2.76
CA GLU A 114 15.98 -8.74 3.27
C GLU A 114 15.96 -8.76 4.81
N GLY A 115 14.77 -8.75 5.41
CA GLY A 115 14.60 -8.86 6.86
C GLY A 115 14.91 -7.62 7.69
N ASP A 116 15.31 -6.49 7.08
CA ASP A 116 15.54 -5.22 7.79
C ASP A 116 14.26 -4.53 8.31
N LYS A 117 13.10 -5.06 7.93
CA LYS A 117 11.75 -4.57 8.32
C LYS A 117 11.46 -3.13 7.87
N GLN A 118 12.21 -2.61 6.90
CA GLN A 118 12.02 -1.26 6.36
C GLN A 118 10.96 -1.24 5.27
N ILE A 119 10.16 -0.18 5.24
CA ILE A 119 9.45 0.24 4.02
C ILE A 119 10.49 0.94 3.12
N PRO A 120 10.61 0.57 1.83
CA PRO A 120 11.56 1.21 0.93
C PRO A 120 11.24 2.69 0.73
N GLU A 121 12.23 3.45 0.28
CA GLU A 121 12.10 4.87 -0.08
C GLU A 121 12.62 5.03 -1.50
N GLY A 122 11.85 5.66 -2.38
CA GLY A 122 12.16 5.73 -3.80
C GLY A 122 10.95 5.99 -4.68
N ILE A 123 11.14 5.83 -5.98
CA ILE A 123 10.12 6.01 -7.02
C ILE A 123 9.85 4.65 -7.65
N TYR A 124 8.62 4.19 -7.54
CA TYR A 124 8.16 2.87 -7.92
C TYR A 124 6.96 2.96 -8.85
N LYS A 125 6.51 1.81 -9.33
CA LYS A 125 5.23 1.63 -9.99
C LYS A 125 4.50 0.42 -9.42
N ILE A 126 3.18 0.40 -9.60
CA ILE A 126 2.39 -0.80 -9.34
C ILE A 126 2.74 -1.84 -10.40
N GLU A 127 3.18 -3.01 -9.96
CA GLU A 127 3.56 -4.14 -10.81
C GLU A 127 2.35 -5.02 -11.12
N TYR A 128 1.55 -5.35 -10.09
CA TYR A 128 0.30 -6.09 -10.25
C TYR A 128 -0.63 -5.90 -9.05
N LEU A 129 -1.90 -6.26 -9.27
CA LEU A 129 -2.95 -6.29 -8.25
C LEU A 129 -3.18 -7.74 -7.79
N ASN A 130 -3.24 -7.95 -6.47
CA ASN A 130 -3.46 -9.25 -5.87
C ASN A 130 -4.84 -9.32 -5.18
N PRO A 131 -5.85 -9.92 -5.83
CA PRO A 131 -7.18 -10.12 -5.25
C PRO A 131 -7.21 -11.23 -4.17
N ASN A 132 -6.15 -12.03 -4.06
CA ASN A 132 -6.08 -13.23 -3.22
C ASN A 132 -5.11 -13.07 -2.03
N SER A 133 -4.86 -11.82 -1.62
CA SER A 133 -3.91 -11.53 -0.55
C SER A 133 -4.32 -12.16 0.79
N SER A 134 -3.34 -12.68 1.52
CA SER A 134 -3.52 -13.05 2.93
C SER A 134 -3.89 -11.83 3.79
N TYR A 135 -3.58 -10.62 3.31
CA TYR A 135 -3.93 -9.34 3.93
C TYR A 135 -5.15 -8.68 3.25
N TYR A 136 -6.10 -9.50 2.80
CA TYR A 136 -7.34 -9.12 2.09
C TYR A 136 -7.13 -8.78 0.61
N LEU A 137 -6.75 -7.55 0.28
CA LEU A 137 -6.33 -7.12 -1.06
C LEU A 137 -4.93 -6.52 -0.95
N SER A 138 -4.15 -6.57 -2.04
CA SER A 138 -2.85 -5.90 -2.05
C SER A 138 -2.41 -5.48 -3.45
N LEU A 139 -1.54 -4.47 -3.50
CA LEU A 139 -0.90 -3.93 -4.68
C LEU A 139 0.60 -4.13 -4.55
N LYS A 140 1.20 -4.87 -5.48
CA LYS A 140 2.65 -5.07 -5.52
C LYS A 140 3.30 -3.82 -6.11
N ILE A 141 4.33 -3.29 -5.46
CA ILE A 141 5.23 -2.33 -6.10
C ILE A 141 6.45 -3.05 -6.68
N ASN A 142 7.06 -2.47 -7.71
CA ASN A 142 8.25 -3.03 -8.38
C ASN A 142 9.56 -2.87 -7.58
N TYR A 143 9.53 -3.02 -6.26
CA TYR A 143 10.74 -3.07 -5.43
C TYR A 143 11.30 -4.52 -5.39
N PRO A 144 12.63 -4.71 -5.50
CA PRO A 144 13.63 -3.69 -5.81
C PRO A 144 13.55 -3.27 -7.29
N ASN A 145 13.64 -1.97 -7.56
CA ASN A 145 13.69 -1.42 -8.92
C ASN A 145 15.14 -1.30 -9.42
N GLU A 146 15.35 -0.72 -10.61
CA GLU A 146 16.69 -0.53 -11.18
C GLU A 146 17.63 0.30 -10.28
N PHE A 147 17.12 1.36 -9.65
CA PHE A 147 17.90 2.17 -8.71
C PHE A 147 18.31 1.34 -7.49
N ASP A 148 17.38 0.62 -6.87
CA ASP A 148 17.66 -0.25 -5.73
C ASP A 148 18.73 -1.31 -6.06
N VAL A 149 18.59 -1.97 -7.23
CA VAL A 149 19.54 -2.97 -7.71
C VAL A 149 20.93 -2.36 -7.93
N SER A 150 21.01 -1.17 -8.52
CA SER A 150 22.30 -0.48 -8.72
C SER A 150 23.03 -0.19 -7.40
N LYS A 151 22.27 0.17 -6.34
CA LYS A 151 22.84 0.47 -5.02
C LYS A 151 23.23 -0.78 -4.26
N SER A 152 22.46 -1.87 -4.37
CA SER A 152 22.86 -3.13 -3.74
C SER A 152 24.13 -3.72 -4.34
N GLN A 153 24.36 -3.56 -5.65
CA GLN A 153 25.63 -3.96 -6.27
C GLN A 153 26.81 -3.14 -5.75
N PHE A 154 26.61 -1.83 -5.54
CA PHE A 154 27.64 -0.95 -5.01
C PHE A 154 28.03 -1.29 -3.57
N ASP A 155 27.05 -1.64 -2.73
CA ASP A 155 27.25 -1.94 -1.30
C ASP A 155 27.54 -3.44 -1.00
N ASP A 156 27.77 -4.27 -2.02
CA ASP A 156 27.89 -5.75 -1.91
C ASP A 156 26.73 -6.40 -1.13
N ILE A 157 25.52 -5.87 -1.31
CA ILE A 157 24.31 -6.41 -0.69
C ILE A 157 23.77 -7.55 -1.55
N LYS A 158 23.94 -8.77 -1.06
CA LYS A 158 23.55 -10.00 -1.78
C LYS A 158 22.05 -10.21 -1.94
N ASN A 159 21.23 -9.63 -1.08
CA ASN A 159 19.78 -9.85 -1.11
C ASN A 159 19.00 -8.67 -0.52
N MET A 160 18.31 -7.93 -1.38
CA MET A 160 17.44 -6.80 -1.01
C MET A 160 16.06 -7.22 -0.47
N GLY A 161 15.76 -8.51 -0.56
CA GLY A 161 14.42 -9.06 -0.42
C GLY A 161 13.54 -8.66 -1.60
N GLY A 162 12.23 -8.68 -1.35
CA GLY A 162 11.22 -8.26 -2.30
C GLY A 162 9.91 -8.01 -1.58
N ASP A 163 8.81 -8.27 -2.26
CA ASP A 163 7.47 -8.38 -1.67
C ASP A 163 7.03 -7.20 -0.80
N ILE A 164 7.22 -6.01 -1.37
CA ILE A 164 6.64 -4.78 -0.83
C ILE A 164 5.29 -4.53 -1.47
N PHE A 165 4.29 -4.37 -0.61
CA PHE A 165 2.91 -4.16 -1.02
C PHE A 165 2.28 -2.97 -0.28
N ILE A 166 1.28 -2.37 -0.91
CA ILE A 166 0.24 -1.60 -0.22
C ILE A 166 -0.93 -2.56 -0.03
N HIS A 167 -1.43 -2.75 1.20
CA HIS A 167 -2.40 -3.83 1.46
C HIS A 167 -3.43 -3.48 2.55
N GLY A 168 -4.46 -4.33 2.66
CA GLY A 168 -5.48 -4.26 3.70
C GLY A 168 -4.95 -4.64 5.10
N LYS A 169 -5.82 -4.81 6.09
CA LYS A 169 -5.41 -5.08 7.49
C LYS A 169 -4.40 -4.04 8.03
N SER A 170 -3.79 -4.35 9.18
CA SER A 170 -2.92 -3.42 9.92
C SER A 170 -1.52 -3.95 10.23
N HIS A 171 -1.27 -5.25 10.08
CA HIS A 171 0.01 -5.87 10.45
C HIS A 171 1.01 -5.80 9.29
N THR A 172 2.26 -5.42 9.57
CA THR A 172 3.32 -5.28 8.55
C THR A 172 4.72 -5.51 9.12
N ILE A 173 5.63 -5.97 8.25
CA ILE A 173 7.09 -6.10 8.50
C ILE A 173 7.87 -5.53 7.29
N GLY A 174 7.34 -4.47 6.66
CA GLY A 174 8.01 -3.75 5.55
C GLY A 174 7.08 -3.25 4.45
N CYS A 175 5.79 -3.62 4.50
CA CYS A 175 4.74 -3.14 3.61
C CYS A 175 4.00 -1.92 4.18
N ILE A 176 3.10 -1.33 3.38
CA ILE A 176 2.22 -0.22 3.77
C ILE A 176 0.78 -0.75 4.01
N PRO A 177 0.38 -1.01 5.26
CA PRO A 177 -0.99 -1.40 5.57
C PRO A 177 -1.89 -0.16 5.68
N VAL A 178 -2.98 -0.13 4.91
CA VAL A 178 -3.96 0.99 4.89
C VAL A 178 -5.34 0.59 5.44
N GLY A 179 -5.55 -0.69 5.76
CA GLY A 179 -6.86 -1.21 6.18
C GLY A 179 -7.73 -1.65 5.01
N ASP A 180 -8.76 -2.43 5.33
CA ASP A 180 -9.59 -3.10 4.32
C ASP A 180 -10.38 -2.10 3.46
N ASP A 181 -11.14 -1.20 4.07
CA ASP A 181 -11.94 -0.21 3.34
C ASP A 181 -11.08 0.70 2.42
N ALA A 182 -9.88 1.06 2.88
CA ALA A 182 -8.94 1.87 2.13
C ALA A 182 -8.32 1.10 0.97
N ILE A 183 -7.93 -0.16 1.17
CA ILE A 183 -7.34 -0.94 0.08
C ILE A 183 -8.37 -1.25 -1.01
N GLU A 184 -9.65 -1.41 -0.69
CA GLU A 184 -10.71 -1.55 -1.70
C GLU A 184 -10.76 -0.31 -2.61
N GLU A 185 -10.77 0.88 -2.01
CA GLU A 185 -10.79 2.16 -2.74
C GLU A 185 -9.58 2.30 -3.64
N ILE A 186 -8.38 2.06 -3.11
CA ILE A 186 -7.13 2.18 -3.87
C ILE A 186 -7.06 1.10 -4.95
N PHE A 187 -7.47 -0.14 -4.66
CA PHE A 187 -7.43 -1.25 -5.62
C PHE A 187 -8.30 -0.98 -6.84
N VAL A 188 -9.55 -0.54 -6.64
CA VAL A 188 -10.46 -0.19 -7.74
C VAL A 188 -9.90 1.00 -8.53
N MET A 189 -9.47 2.07 -7.86
CA MET A 189 -8.88 3.24 -8.54
C MET A 189 -7.65 2.84 -9.38
N VAL A 190 -6.71 2.09 -8.79
CA VAL A 190 -5.49 1.63 -9.47
C VAL A 190 -5.83 0.75 -10.67
N GLN A 191 -6.81 -0.16 -10.55
CA GLN A 191 -7.23 -0.97 -11.68
C GLN A 191 -7.79 -0.14 -12.85
N LYS A 192 -8.53 0.94 -12.56
CA LYS A 192 -9.05 1.85 -13.61
C LYS A 192 -7.97 2.69 -14.29
N ALA A 193 -6.80 2.81 -13.67
CA ALA A 193 -5.65 3.55 -14.17
C ALA A 193 -4.46 2.66 -14.55
N PHE A 194 -4.62 1.34 -14.51
CA PHE A 194 -3.49 0.39 -14.56
C PHE A 194 -2.72 0.49 -15.88
N ASP A 195 -3.42 0.69 -17.00
CA ASP A 195 -2.83 0.83 -18.34
C ASP A 195 -1.94 2.08 -18.52
N LYS A 196 -1.92 2.99 -17.55
CA LYS A 196 -1.12 4.22 -17.57
C LYS A 196 0.10 4.17 -16.64
N ASP A 197 0.48 2.98 -16.15
CA ASP A 197 1.57 2.77 -15.20
C ASP A 197 1.42 3.65 -13.94
N VAL A 198 0.69 3.16 -12.94
CA VAL A 198 0.47 3.93 -11.70
C VAL A 198 1.80 4.09 -10.93
N LYS A 199 2.29 5.33 -10.86
CA LYS A 199 3.50 5.69 -10.13
C LYS A 199 3.25 5.75 -8.62
N VAL A 200 4.22 5.27 -7.86
CA VAL A 200 4.22 5.28 -6.40
C VAL A 200 5.51 5.93 -5.91
N ILE A 201 5.42 7.08 -5.25
CA ILE A 201 6.56 7.73 -4.61
C ILE A 201 6.50 7.40 -3.12
N ILE A 202 7.51 6.74 -2.57
CA ILE A 202 7.64 6.52 -1.13
C ILE A 202 8.76 7.42 -0.60
N SER A 203 8.38 8.42 0.19
CA SER A 203 9.26 9.47 0.68
C SER A 203 9.46 9.34 2.20
N PRO A 204 10.65 9.66 2.73
CA PRO A 204 10.89 9.64 4.18
C PRO A 204 9.92 10.55 4.94
N GLN A 205 9.64 11.72 4.38
CA GLN A 205 8.71 12.71 4.92
C GLN A 205 8.15 13.56 3.77
N ASP A 206 7.26 14.52 4.04
CA ASP A 206 6.80 15.42 3.00
C ASP A 206 7.90 16.43 2.58
N LEU A 207 8.63 16.10 1.51
CA LEU A 207 9.72 16.92 0.95
C LEU A 207 9.22 18.12 0.14
N ARG A 208 7.90 18.25 -0.09
CA ARG A 208 7.31 19.44 -0.72
C ARG A 208 7.33 20.62 0.26
N THR A 209 7.19 20.32 1.55
CA THR A 209 7.15 21.32 2.62
C THR A 209 8.44 21.34 3.45
N ASN A 210 9.13 20.21 3.61
CA ASN A 210 10.35 20.11 4.39
C ASN A 210 11.61 20.10 3.52
N LYS A 211 12.50 21.08 3.74
CA LYS A 211 13.75 21.22 2.96
C LYS A 211 14.93 20.42 3.52
N ILE A 212 14.84 19.92 4.75
CA ILE A 212 15.92 19.19 5.42
C ILE A 212 15.64 17.70 5.31
N TYR A 213 16.54 16.96 4.65
CA TYR A 213 16.47 15.51 4.61
C TYR A 213 16.75 14.90 5.99
N PRO A 214 16.13 13.77 6.36
CA PRO A 214 16.64 13.01 7.49
C PRO A 214 18.11 12.65 7.23
N ASP A 215 18.92 12.58 8.29
CA ASP A 215 20.32 12.12 8.22
C ASP A 215 20.36 10.61 8.47
N ILE A 216 20.68 9.84 7.43
CA ILE A 216 20.71 8.38 7.44
C ILE A 216 22.13 7.93 7.18
N ARG A 217 22.90 8.00 8.25
CA ARG A 217 24.33 7.62 8.38
C ARG A 217 24.68 6.17 8.01
N SER A 218 23.77 5.40 7.42
CA SER A 218 23.99 4.00 7.06
C SER A 218 24.35 3.77 5.60
N ILE A 219 24.22 4.76 4.71
CA ILE A 219 24.52 4.65 3.28
C ILE A 219 25.15 5.97 2.77
N ASP A 220 25.95 5.91 1.70
CA ASP A 220 26.62 7.09 1.10
C ASP A 220 25.82 7.70 -0.07
N TRP A 221 24.87 6.95 -0.63
CA TRP A 221 23.99 7.36 -1.73
C TRP A 221 22.66 7.99 -1.28
N GLU A 222 22.50 8.28 0.01
CA GLU A 222 21.30 8.90 0.59
C GLU A 222 20.91 10.20 -0.12
N SER A 223 21.89 11.09 -0.33
CA SER A 223 21.63 12.40 -0.96
C SER A 223 21.10 12.24 -2.37
N GLU A 224 21.63 11.28 -3.14
CA GLU A 224 21.15 10.99 -4.48
C GLU A 224 19.70 10.47 -4.47
N LEU A 225 19.37 9.56 -3.54
CA LEU A 225 18.01 9.06 -3.38
C LEU A 225 17.03 10.21 -3.10
N TYR A 226 17.37 11.09 -2.16
CA TYR A 226 16.47 12.16 -1.72
C TYR A 226 16.35 13.29 -2.72
N ASP A 227 17.42 13.60 -3.45
CA ASP A 227 17.35 14.53 -4.57
C ASP A 227 16.48 13.98 -5.71
N LYS A 228 16.54 12.67 -6.00
CA LYS A 228 15.64 12.04 -6.97
C LYS A 228 14.18 12.13 -6.53
N ILE A 229 13.85 11.75 -5.30
CA ILE A 229 12.47 11.81 -4.76
C ILE A 229 11.96 13.26 -4.78
N LYS A 230 12.77 14.22 -4.33
CA LYS A 230 12.39 15.64 -4.31
C LYS A 230 12.19 16.19 -5.72
N THR A 231 13.09 15.87 -6.65
CA THR A 231 12.96 16.28 -8.06
C THR A 231 11.67 15.73 -8.65
N GLU A 232 11.37 14.46 -8.41
CA GLU A 232 10.15 13.83 -8.89
C GLU A 232 8.90 14.50 -8.32
N LEU A 233 8.85 14.78 -7.01
CA LEU A 233 7.74 15.53 -6.41
C LEU A 233 7.60 16.92 -7.03
N ASN A 234 8.70 17.61 -7.32
CA ASN A 234 8.66 18.94 -7.93
C ASN A 234 8.03 18.94 -9.33
N LEU A 235 8.21 17.89 -10.13
CA LEU A 235 7.58 17.78 -11.46
C LEU A 235 6.05 17.90 -11.39
N TYR A 236 5.46 17.44 -10.28
CA TYR A 236 4.03 17.40 -10.08
C TYR A 236 3.46 18.63 -9.35
N PHE A 237 4.22 19.19 -8.40
CA PHE A 237 3.69 20.20 -7.46
C PHE A 237 4.32 21.59 -7.58
N ASN A 238 5.41 21.75 -8.34
CA ASN A 238 6.06 23.04 -8.57
C ASN A 238 5.99 23.41 -10.05
N ASN A 239 4.88 24.07 -10.41
CA ASN A 239 4.66 24.81 -11.66
C ASN A 239 3.73 26.00 -11.40
#